data_AF-A0A853IX00-F1
#
_entry.id   AF-A0A853IX00-F1
#
_cell.length_a   1.000
_cell.length_b   1.000
_cell.length_c   1.000
_cell.angle_alpha   90.00
_cell.angle_beta   90.00
_cell.angle_gamma   90.00
#
_symmetry.space_group_name_H-M   'P 1'
#
loop_
_entity.id
_entity.type
_entity.pdbx_description
1 polymer ?
#
loop_
_entity_poly.entity_id
_entity_poly.type
_entity_poly.pdbx_seq_one_letter_code
_entity_poly.pdbx_strand_id
1 'polypeptide(L)'
;MNSRAKAITTLVAGITLSFAAVAQTPKFKRGEDYGSIRVKLLQQGWKPLILPDSDECMEDDTRCQGRPEMQWCSGTGLAGCQFNWVKNGKWLSICTMGEEKASFRSYCR
;
A
#
# COMPACT_ATOMS: atom_id res chain seq x y z
N MET A 1 59.94 -37.09 19.38
CA MET A 1 58.79 -37.55 18.58
C MET A 1 57.65 -36.56 18.74
N ASN A 2 57.38 -35.76 17.71
CA ASN A 2 56.33 -34.75 17.68
C ASN A 2 55.03 -35.38 17.18
N SER A 3 53.88 -35.01 17.75
CA SER A 3 52.67 -34.83 16.94
C SER A 3 51.65 -33.96 17.69
N ARG A 4 51.46 -32.72 17.23
CA ARG A 4 50.28 -31.92 17.57
C ARG A 4 49.37 -31.96 16.35
N ALA A 5 48.24 -32.68 16.46
CA ALA A 5 47.19 -32.65 15.46
C ALA A 5 46.57 -31.24 15.43
N LYS A 6 46.54 -30.60 14.26
CA LYS A 6 45.81 -29.35 14.04
C LYS A 6 44.38 -29.70 13.65
N ALA A 7 43.41 -29.34 14.49
CA ALA A 7 42.00 -29.40 14.15
C ALA A 7 41.71 -28.37 13.04
N ILE A 8 41.16 -28.83 11.92
CA ILE A 8 40.72 -27.98 10.81
C ILE A 8 39.28 -27.59 11.11
N THR A 9 39.08 -26.37 11.59
CA THR A 9 37.75 -25.78 11.82
C THR A 9 37.24 -25.24 10.49
N THR A 10 36.38 -26.00 9.81
CA THR A 10 35.72 -25.55 8.58
C THR A 10 34.60 -24.59 8.93
N LEU A 11 34.76 -23.29 8.64
CA LEU A 11 33.68 -22.31 8.70
C LEU A 11 32.74 -22.54 7.51
N VAL A 12 31.55 -23.10 7.76
CA VAL A 12 30.47 -23.12 6.76
C VAL A 12 29.78 -21.76 6.82
N ALA A 13 30.15 -20.85 5.90
CA ALA A 13 29.44 -19.59 5.71
C ALA A 13 28.04 -19.87 5.16
N GLY A 14 27.03 -19.82 6.02
CA GLY A 14 25.63 -20.04 5.65
C GLY A 14 25.12 -18.93 4.74
N ILE A 15 24.81 -19.26 3.49
CA ILE A 15 24.13 -18.37 2.55
C ILE A 15 22.67 -18.24 3.01
N THR A 16 22.32 -17.14 3.67
CA THR A 16 20.94 -16.82 4.01
C THR A 16 20.23 -16.24 2.78
N LEU A 17 19.42 -17.06 2.11
CA LEU A 17 18.49 -16.58 1.08
C LEU A 17 17.41 -15.72 1.75
N SER A 18 17.51 -14.40 1.59
CA SER A 18 16.47 -13.46 1.98
C SER A 18 15.36 -13.48 0.94
N PHE A 19 14.25 -14.15 1.24
CA PHE A 19 13.05 -14.09 0.40
C PHE A 19 12.36 -12.74 0.60
N ALA A 20 12.51 -11.83 -0.35
CA ALA A 20 11.71 -10.62 -0.39
C ALA A 20 10.23 -11.00 -0.57
N ALA A 21 9.39 -10.73 0.42
CA ALA A 21 7.96 -10.96 0.31
C ALA A 21 7.38 -10.02 -0.78
N VAL A 22 6.98 -10.61 -1.91
CA VAL A 22 6.28 -9.91 -2.97
C VAL A 22 4.97 -9.38 -2.39
N ALA A 23 4.76 -8.06 -2.45
CA ALA A 23 3.52 -7.46 -1.99
C ALA A 23 2.36 -7.97 -2.86
N GLN A 24 1.53 -8.86 -2.32
CA GLN A 24 0.31 -9.28 -2.99
C GLN A 24 -0.67 -8.10 -3.06
N THR A 25 -1.37 -7.95 -4.18
CA THR A 25 -2.45 -6.96 -4.27
C THR A 25 -3.58 -7.42 -3.34
N PRO A 26 -3.93 -6.66 -2.29
CA PRO A 26 -5.06 -6.99 -1.44
C PRO A 26 -6.34 -7.05 -2.28
N LYS A 27 -7.34 -7.83 -1.88
CA LYS A 27 -8.65 -7.90 -2.57
C LYS A 27 -9.71 -7.24 -1.70
N PHE A 28 -10.47 -6.32 -2.29
CA PHE A 28 -11.58 -5.64 -1.61
C PHE A 28 -12.92 -5.96 -2.28
N LYS A 29 -14.00 -5.90 -1.51
CA LYS A 29 -15.36 -6.08 -2.05
C LYS A 29 -15.81 -4.78 -2.71
N ARG A 30 -16.50 -4.87 -3.85
CA ARG A 30 -17.18 -3.70 -4.43
C ARG A 30 -18.18 -3.15 -3.41
N GLY A 31 -18.19 -1.83 -3.24
CA GLY A 31 -19.01 -1.13 -2.25
C GLY A 31 -18.43 -1.09 -0.85
N GLU A 32 -17.24 -1.68 -0.62
CA GLU A 32 -16.57 -1.60 0.68
C GLU A 32 -16.14 -0.17 0.99
N ASP A 33 -16.40 0.29 2.21
CA ASP A 33 -16.03 1.62 2.67
C ASP A 33 -14.51 1.83 2.60
N TYR A 34 -14.09 2.96 2.01
CA TYR A 34 -12.68 3.27 1.83
C TYR A 34 -11.95 3.46 3.16
N GLY A 35 -12.60 3.97 4.20
CA GLY A 35 -12.02 4.06 5.54
C GLY A 35 -11.61 2.69 6.08
N SER A 36 -12.47 1.66 5.89
CA SER A 36 -12.13 0.27 6.24
C SER A 36 -10.95 -0.26 5.42
N ILE A 37 -10.93 0.01 4.12
CA ILE A 37 -9.83 -0.37 3.22
C ILE A 37 -8.51 0.26 3.65
N ARG A 38 -8.52 1.55 3.97
CA ARG A 38 -7.37 2.31 4.45
C ARG A 38 -6.76 1.66 5.69
N VAL A 39 -7.58 1.30 6.67
CA VAL A 39 -7.12 0.61 7.89
C VAL A 39 -6.43 -0.72 7.53
N LYS A 40 -7.01 -1.52 6.64
CA LYS A 40 -6.42 -2.80 6.20
C LYS A 40 -5.08 -2.60 5.50
N LEU A 41 -4.97 -1.59 4.64
CA LEU A 41 -3.74 -1.27 3.92
C LEU A 41 -2.62 -0.87 4.89
N LEU A 42 -2.92 0.04 5.82
CA LEU A 42 -1.98 0.46 6.86
C LEU A 42 -1.52 -0.73 7.73
N GLN A 43 -2.44 -1.57 8.18
CA GLN A 43 -2.12 -2.78 8.96
C GLN A 43 -1.25 -3.78 8.19
N GLN A 44 -1.41 -3.84 6.88
CA GLN A 44 -0.59 -4.67 6.00
C GLN A 44 0.73 -4.00 5.60
N GLY A 45 1.06 -2.82 6.12
CA GLY A 45 2.31 -2.11 5.84
C GLY A 45 2.36 -1.41 4.49
N TRP A 46 1.20 -1.17 3.85
CA TRP A 46 1.13 -0.21 2.75
C TRP A 46 1.23 1.21 3.30
N LYS A 47 1.92 2.07 2.57
CA LYS A 47 2.10 3.49 2.91
C LYS A 47 1.32 4.37 1.95
N PRO A 48 0.73 5.49 2.42
CA PRO A 48 0.23 6.54 1.54
C PRO A 48 1.30 6.95 0.54
N LEU A 49 0.94 6.99 -0.74
CA LEU A 49 1.77 7.54 -1.80
C LEU A 49 1.19 8.89 -2.20
N ILE A 50 1.89 9.96 -1.85
CA ILE A 50 1.55 11.33 -2.23
C ILE A 50 2.24 11.62 -3.57
N LEU A 51 1.48 12.02 -4.57
CA LEU A 51 2.02 12.31 -5.90
C LEU A 51 2.18 13.83 -6.11
N PRO A 52 3.11 14.28 -6.96
CA PRO A 52 3.29 15.70 -7.24
C PRO A 52 2.07 16.39 -7.84
N ASP A 53 1.18 15.63 -8.50
CA ASP A 53 -0.04 16.07 -9.14
C ASP A 53 -1.30 15.76 -8.29
N SER A 54 -1.13 15.49 -6.99
CA SER A 54 -2.27 15.35 -6.07
C SER A 54 -3.01 16.68 -5.91
N ASP A 55 -4.31 16.67 -6.13
CA ASP A 55 -5.24 17.76 -5.83
C ASP A 55 -5.28 18.03 -4.32
N GLU A 56 -5.76 19.23 -3.96
CA GLU A 56 -6.12 19.56 -2.58
C GLU A 56 -7.51 19.01 -2.24
N CYS A 57 -7.65 18.43 -1.04
CA CYS A 57 -8.94 18.02 -0.53
C CYS A 57 -9.73 19.26 -0.08
N MET A 58 -10.96 19.42 -0.57
CA MET A 58 -11.85 20.50 -0.13
C MET A 58 -12.18 20.36 1.36
N GLU A 59 -12.32 21.48 2.06
CA GLU A 59 -12.49 21.51 3.52
C GLU A 59 -13.72 20.75 4.01
N ASP A 60 -14.77 20.62 3.20
CA ASP A 60 -16.01 19.90 3.52
C ASP A 60 -16.09 18.48 2.92
N ASP A 61 -15.09 18.06 2.15
CA ASP A 61 -15.09 16.76 1.50
C ASP A 61 -14.57 15.65 2.43
N THR A 62 -15.50 15.07 3.20
CA THR A 62 -15.21 13.98 4.15
C THR A 62 -14.62 12.72 3.50
N ARG A 63 -14.71 12.57 2.16
CA ARG A 63 -14.14 11.43 1.43
C ARG A 63 -12.61 11.45 1.45
N CYS A 64 -12.00 12.64 1.43
CA CYS A 64 -10.56 12.83 1.33
C CYS A 64 -9.89 13.47 2.56
N GLN A 65 -10.65 14.00 3.52
CA GLN A 65 -10.08 14.63 4.72
C GLN A 65 -9.13 13.70 5.48
N GLY A 66 -7.90 14.17 5.72
CA GLY A 66 -6.86 13.41 6.41
C GLY A 66 -6.40 12.15 5.65
N ARG A 67 -6.57 12.13 4.32
CA ARG A 67 -6.14 11.07 3.40
C ARG A 67 -5.04 11.59 2.47
N PRO A 68 -3.78 11.71 2.93
CA PRO A 68 -2.68 12.20 2.08
C PRO A 68 -2.42 11.30 0.86
N GLU A 69 -2.93 10.07 0.87
CA GLU A 69 -2.91 9.19 -0.29
C GLU A 69 -3.88 9.59 -1.43
N MET A 70 -4.75 10.58 -1.22
CA MET A 70 -5.67 11.06 -2.25
C MET A 70 -4.88 11.76 -3.38
N GLN A 71 -5.23 11.44 -4.62
CA GLN A 71 -4.73 12.17 -5.79
C GLN A 71 -5.78 13.08 -6.38
N TRP A 72 -7.03 12.63 -6.50
CA TRP A 72 -8.13 13.48 -6.92
C TRP A 72 -9.45 12.97 -6.36
N CYS A 73 -10.41 13.88 -6.22
CA CYS A 73 -11.82 13.60 -5.98
C CYS A 73 -12.69 14.48 -6.90
N SER A 74 -13.60 13.87 -7.64
CA SER A 74 -14.57 14.60 -8.46
C SER A 74 -15.72 15.11 -7.58
N GLY A 75 -16.03 16.40 -7.70
CA GLY A 75 -17.23 17.02 -7.10
C GLY A 75 -18.50 16.85 -7.94
N THR A 76 -18.45 16.16 -9.08
CA THR A 76 -19.61 15.91 -9.95
C THR A 76 -19.65 14.47 -10.48
N GLY A 77 -20.79 14.07 -11.03
CA GLY A 77 -20.96 12.79 -11.71
C GLY A 77 -21.14 11.62 -10.75
N LEU A 78 -20.24 10.64 -10.80
CA LEU A 78 -20.26 9.48 -9.89
C LEU A 78 -19.49 9.73 -8.57
N ALA A 79 -19.03 10.97 -8.36
CA ALA A 79 -18.26 11.36 -7.19
C ALA A 79 -17.08 10.42 -6.92
N GLY A 80 -16.29 10.19 -7.96
CA GLY A 80 -15.14 9.29 -7.88
C GLY A 80 -13.96 9.92 -7.14
N CYS A 81 -13.16 9.10 -6.48
CA CYS A 81 -11.84 9.50 -5.97
C CYS A 81 -10.78 8.45 -6.33
N GLN A 82 -9.52 8.88 -6.46
CA GLN A 82 -8.36 8.02 -6.57
C GLN A 82 -7.46 8.15 -5.34
N PHE A 83 -7.04 7.00 -4.80
CA PHE A 83 -6.11 6.92 -3.68
C PHE A 83 -4.92 6.00 -4.01
N ASN A 84 -3.70 6.47 -3.75
CA ASN A 84 -2.46 5.81 -4.15
C ASN A 84 -1.66 5.29 -2.96
N TRP A 85 -1.15 4.07 -3.12
CA TRP A 85 -0.47 3.33 -2.07
C TRP A 85 0.80 2.69 -2.59
N VAL A 86 1.80 2.56 -1.73
CA VAL A 86 3.05 1.88 -2.06
C VAL A 86 3.46 0.87 -0.98
N LYS A 87 3.96 -0.28 -1.41
CA LYS A 87 4.57 -1.30 -0.53
C LYS A 87 5.66 -2.06 -1.28
N ASN A 88 6.89 -2.08 -0.76
CA ASN A 88 8.02 -2.81 -1.35
C ASN A 88 8.21 -2.51 -2.85
N GLY A 89 8.10 -1.23 -3.24
CA GLY A 89 8.20 -0.78 -4.64
C GLY A 89 6.96 -1.07 -5.51
N LYS A 90 5.95 -1.75 -4.98
CA LYS A 90 4.68 -1.99 -5.69
C LYS A 90 3.71 -0.85 -5.45
N TRP A 91 3.17 -0.30 -6.55
CA TRP A 91 2.10 0.68 -6.55
C TRP A 91 0.72 -0.01 -6.51
N LEU A 92 -0.21 0.57 -5.77
CA LEU A 92 -1.64 0.24 -5.79
C LEU A 92 -2.49 1.52 -5.86
N SER A 93 -3.34 1.64 -6.88
CA SER A 93 -4.30 2.72 -7.01
C SER A 93 -5.72 2.20 -6.83
N ILE A 94 -6.49 2.87 -5.99
CA ILE A 94 -7.87 2.51 -5.64
C ILE A 94 -8.80 3.60 -6.12
N CYS A 95 -9.80 3.21 -6.90
CA CYS A 95 -10.84 4.08 -7.40
C CYS A 95 -12.14 3.81 -6.64
N THR A 96 -12.71 4.85 -6.05
CA THR A 96 -13.97 4.80 -5.29
C THR A 96 -15.07 5.57 -6.02
N MET A 97 -16.30 5.46 -5.55
CA MET A 97 -17.46 6.27 -5.96
C MET A 97 -18.33 6.60 -4.75
N GLY A 98 -19.11 7.67 -4.84
CA GLY A 98 -20.10 8.09 -3.84
C GLY A 98 -19.87 9.51 -3.32
N GLU A 99 -20.94 10.29 -3.21
CA GLU A 99 -20.94 11.72 -2.82
C GLU A 99 -20.54 11.92 -1.35
N GLU A 100 -21.20 11.21 -0.44
CA GLU A 100 -20.96 11.35 1.01
C GLU A 100 -19.93 10.37 1.55
N LYS A 101 -19.73 9.24 0.85
CA LYS A 101 -18.86 8.15 1.28
C LYS A 101 -18.14 7.54 0.10
N ALA A 102 -16.81 7.56 0.16
CA ALA A 102 -15.97 6.86 -0.79
C ALA A 102 -16.11 5.34 -0.62
N SER A 103 -16.74 4.69 -1.58
CA SER A 103 -16.92 3.23 -1.60
C SER A 103 -16.13 2.60 -2.74
N PHE A 104 -15.43 1.52 -2.46
CA PHE A 104 -14.57 0.83 -3.43
C PHE A 104 -15.31 0.43 -4.69
N ARG A 105 -14.82 0.88 -5.83
CA ARG A 105 -15.33 0.47 -7.14
C ARG A 105 -14.43 -0.56 -7.80
N SER A 106 -13.14 -0.25 -7.86
CA SER A 106 -12.10 -1.03 -8.52
C SER A 106 -10.70 -0.55 -8.13
N TYR A 107 -9.69 -1.31 -8.51
CA TYR A 107 -8.36 -0.73 -8.71
C TYR A 107 -8.39 0.16 -9.95
N CYS A 108 -7.76 1.33 -9.89
CA CYS A 108 -7.65 2.19 -11.06
C CYS A 108 -6.81 1.48 -12.13
N ARG A 109 -7.14 1.67 -13.40
CA ARG A 109 -6.40 1.14 -14.55
C ARG A 109 -5.81 2.27 -15.35
#